data_AF-A0A653S0F3-F1
#
_entry.id   AF-A0A653S0F3-F1
#
_cell.length_a   1.000
_cell.length_b   1.000
_cell.length_c   1.000
_cell.angle_alpha   90.00
_cell.angle_beta   90.00
_cell.angle_gamma   90.00
#
_symmetry.space_group_name_H-M   'P 1'
#
loop_
_entity.id
_entity.type
_entity.pdbx_description
1 polymer ?
#
loop_
_entity_poly.entity_id
_entity_poly.type
_entity_poly.pdbx_seq_one_letter_code
_entity_poly.pdbx_strand_id
1 'polypeptide(L)'
;MTLRTWGGIAAAAVVALSVLAAPAAVADPSSPSLETVPVTVDASNQSGWWNPLAVVGDTTYFAYNVTATTGRHQVHLAARAADGTWTTGCLRTTAGACADFLDDNGHNQPSIVVDGSGRIHAFVSMHHEPWHYFRSTVAAT
;
A
#
# COMPACT_ATOMS: atom_id res chain seq x y z
N MET A 1 18.27 -13.62 85.78
CA MET A 1 17.33 -14.73 86.09
C MET A 1 15.94 -14.12 85.99
N THR A 2 15.03 -14.50 85.10
CA THR A 2 14.72 -15.82 84.51
C THR A 2 13.82 -15.55 83.30
N LEU A 3 14.15 -16.12 82.13
CA LEU A 3 13.25 -16.14 80.97
C LEU A 3 12.11 -17.12 81.20
N ARG A 4 10.89 -16.74 80.80
CA ARG A 4 9.76 -17.66 80.59
C ARG A 4 9.29 -17.57 79.15
N THR A 5 9.22 -18.74 78.52
CA THR A 5 9.02 -19.04 77.10
C THR A 5 7.56 -19.06 76.69
N TRP A 6 7.19 -18.30 75.67
CA TRP A 6 5.98 -18.48 74.84
C TRP A 6 6.50 -18.34 73.39
N GLY A 7 6.54 -19.36 72.54
CA GLY A 7 5.42 -20.21 72.14
C GLY A 7 4.78 -19.59 70.90
N GLY A 8 5.36 -19.82 69.72
CA GLY A 8 4.85 -19.29 68.46
C GLY A 8 5.42 -20.06 67.27
N ILE A 9 4.66 -21.05 66.80
CA ILE A 9 4.94 -21.79 65.56
C ILE A 9 4.70 -20.82 64.40
N ALA A 10 5.76 -20.36 63.74
CA ALA A 10 5.64 -19.64 62.48
C ALA A 10 5.39 -20.67 61.37
N ALA A 11 4.13 -20.79 60.93
CA ALA A 11 3.80 -21.52 59.71
C ALA A 11 4.30 -20.70 58.52
N ALA A 12 5.47 -21.06 57.98
CA ALA A 12 5.97 -20.51 56.72
C ALA A 12 5.15 -21.13 55.58
N ALA A 13 4.19 -20.37 55.04
CA ALA A 13 3.50 -20.73 53.81
C ALA A 13 4.48 -20.53 52.63
N VAL A 14 5.05 -21.61 52.13
CA VAL A 14 5.80 -21.62 50.87
C VAL A 14 4.77 -21.56 49.75
N VAL A 15 4.52 -20.36 49.21
CA VAL A 15 3.77 -20.20 47.96
C VAL A 15 4.73 -20.57 46.83
N ALA A 16 4.61 -21.79 46.31
CA ALA A 16 5.31 -22.20 45.10
C ALA A 16 4.75 -21.39 43.93
N LEU A 17 5.51 -20.39 43.48
CA LEU A 17 5.21 -19.63 42.26
C LEU A 17 5.59 -20.50 41.05
N SER A 18 4.66 -21.34 40.60
CA SER A 18 4.77 -22.01 39.30
C SER A 18 4.56 -20.98 38.20
N VAL A 19 5.66 -20.34 37.78
CA VAL A 19 5.72 -19.51 36.58
C VAL A 19 5.55 -20.44 35.39
N LEU A 20 4.32 -20.54 34.85
CA LEU A 20 4.10 -21.09 33.52
C LEU A 20 4.80 -20.16 32.52
N ALA A 21 5.95 -20.57 32.02
CA ALA A 21 6.56 -19.93 30.86
C ALA A 21 5.63 -20.14 29.67
N ALA A 22 4.88 -19.09 29.31
CA ALA A 22 4.12 -19.09 28.06
C ALA A 22 5.11 -19.30 26.90
N PRO A 23 4.82 -20.19 25.95
CA PRO A 23 5.67 -20.33 24.77
C PRO A 23 5.75 -18.99 24.07
N ALA A 24 6.97 -18.57 23.71
CA ALA A 24 7.18 -17.38 22.91
C ALA A 24 6.36 -17.53 21.62
N ALA A 25 5.45 -16.59 21.37
CA ALA A 25 4.70 -16.56 20.13
C ALA A 25 5.71 -16.48 18.98
N VAL A 26 5.79 -17.56 18.21
CA VAL A 26 6.59 -17.60 16.99
C VAL A 26 5.87 -16.65 16.02
N ALA A 27 6.53 -15.56 15.63
CA ALA A 27 5.96 -14.61 14.68
C ALA A 27 5.58 -15.37 13.41
N ASP A 28 4.31 -15.28 13.02
CA ASP A 28 3.78 -15.96 11.85
C ASP A 28 4.37 -15.30 10.60
N PRO A 29 5.26 -15.97 9.84
CA PRO A 29 5.96 -15.37 8.70
C PRO A 29 5.02 -14.96 7.56
N SER A 30 3.73 -15.28 7.65
CA SER A 30 2.69 -14.95 6.67
C SER A 30 1.78 -13.79 7.04
N SER A 31 2.04 -13.05 8.12
CA SER A 31 1.28 -11.80 8.36
C SER A 31 1.59 -10.79 7.24
N PRO A 32 0.62 -10.40 6.40
CA PRO A 32 0.88 -9.43 5.34
C PRO A 32 1.36 -8.12 5.96
N SER A 33 2.49 -7.59 5.50
CA SER A 33 2.91 -6.25 5.88
C SER A 33 1.97 -5.24 5.21
N LEU A 34 1.24 -4.49 6.03
CA LEU A 34 0.43 -3.38 5.53
C LEU A 34 1.34 -2.18 5.29
N GLU A 35 1.39 -1.73 4.05
CA GLU A 35 2.06 -0.49 3.68
C GLU A 35 1.02 0.56 3.28
N THR A 36 1.12 1.74 3.89
CA THR A 36 0.37 2.91 3.44
C THR A 36 1.07 3.51 2.24
N VAL A 37 0.40 3.50 1.08
CA VAL A 37 0.92 4.17 -0.13
C VAL A 37 0.95 5.68 0.14
N PRO A 38 2.09 6.37 -0.04
CA PRO A 38 2.25 7.78 0.34
C PRO A 38 1.70 8.75 -0.72
N VAL A 39 0.51 8.47 -1.25
CA VAL A 39 -0.16 9.31 -2.25
C VAL A 39 -1.62 9.55 -1.86
N THR A 40 -2.12 10.75 -2.14
CA THR A 40 -3.54 11.04 -2.05
C THR A 40 -4.21 10.59 -3.33
N VAL A 41 -5.15 9.67 -3.22
CA VAL A 41 -5.97 9.21 -4.34
C VAL A 41 -7.29 9.99 -4.38
N ASP A 42 -7.79 10.23 -5.58
CA ASP A 42 -9.11 10.80 -5.81
C ASP A 42 -10.21 9.87 -5.27
N ALA A 43 -11.32 10.46 -4.82
CA ALA A 43 -12.45 9.70 -4.28
C ALA A 43 -13.06 8.74 -5.30
N SER A 44 -12.88 8.95 -6.61
CA SER A 44 -13.37 8.05 -7.67
C SER A 44 -12.65 6.70 -7.73
N ASN A 45 -11.50 6.49 -7.05
CA ASN A 45 -10.77 5.22 -7.05
C ASN A 45 -11.48 4.10 -6.24
N GLN A 46 -12.70 3.72 -6.66
CA GLN A 46 -13.59 2.82 -5.90
C GLN A 46 -13.80 1.45 -6.54
N SER A 47 -13.22 1.20 -7.73
CA SER A 47 -13.44 -0.04 -8.48
C SER A 47 -12.18 -0.88 -8.59
N GLY A 48 -12.28 -2.13 -8.13
CA GLY A 48 -11.22 -3.13 -8.22
C GLY A 48 -11.23 -3.98 -9.49
N TRP A 49 -12.11 -3.71 -10.47
CA TRP A 49 -12.12 -4.44 -11.75
C TRP A 49 -11.07 -3.95 -12.75
N TRP A 50 -10.45 -2.80 -12.48
CA TRP A 50 -9.26 -2.34 -13.20
C TRP A 50 -8.01 -2.98 -12.61
N ASN A 51 -6.91 -2.98 -13.38
CA ASN A 51 -5.60 -3.51 -12.99
C ASN A 51 -4.58 -2.37 -12.76
N PRO A 52 -4.64 -1.66 -11.61
CA PRO A 52 -3.82 -0.48 -11.36
C PRO A 52 -2.39 -0.80 -10.92
N LEU A 53 -2.06 -2.07 -10.69
CA LEU A 53 -0.76 -2.50 -10.16
C LEU A 53 0.02 -3.30 -11.19
N ALA A 54 1.33 -3.05 -11.26
CA ALA A 54 2.28 -3.89 -11.98
C ALA A 54 3.56 -4.04 -11.15
N VAL A 55 4.17 -5.23 -11.17
CA VAL A 55 5.43 -5.50 -10.46
C VAL A 55 6.45 -6.01 -11.49
N VAL A 56 7.63 -5.39 -11.52
CA VAL A 56 8.75 -5.79 -12.40
C VAL A 56 10.03 -5.80 -11.57
N GLY A 57 10.60 -6.99 -11.39
CA GLY A 57 11.70 -7.16 -10.44
C GLY A 57 11.27 -6.73 -9.04
N ASP A 58 12.02 -5.80 -8.46
CA ASP A 58 11.75 -5.24 -7.13
C ASP A 58 10.96 -3.91 -7.17
N THR A 59 10.54 -3.46 -8.35
CA THR A 59 9.78 -2.23 -8.52
C THR A 59 8.29 -2.51 -8.64
N THR A 60 7.50 -1.85 -7.80
CA THR A 60 6.03 -1.87 -7.84
C THR A 60 5.50 -0.56 -8.40
N TYR A 61 4.72 -0.63 -9.46
CA TYR A 61 4.01 0.50 -10.06
C TYR A 61 2.56 0.50 -9.61
N PHE A 62 2.03 1.68 -9.30
CA PHE A 62 0.64 1.91 -8.93
C PHE A 62 0.08 3.10 -9.72
N ALA A 63 -0.93 2.85 -10.54
CA ALA A 63 -1.67 3.89 -11.24
C ALA A 63 -2.93 4.28 -10.47
N TYR A 64 -3.19 5.58 -10.37
CA TYR A 64 -4.29 6.10 -9.57
C TYR A 64 -4.78 7.45 -10.11
N ASN A 65 -6.05 7.75 -9.85
CA ASN A 65 -6.61 9.07 -10.12
C ASN A 65 -6.28 10.02 -8.97
N VAL A 66 -6.02 11.29 -9.27
CA VAL A 66 -5.81 12.40 -8.33
C VAL A 66 -6.79 13.52 -8.68
N THR A 67 -7.43 14.13 -7.69
CA THR A 67 -8.34 15.25 -7.92
C THR A 67 -7.62 16.39 -8.61
N ALA A 68 -8.11 16.82 -9.77
CA ALA A 68 -7.53 17.94 -10.53
C ALA A 68 -8.30 19.24 -10.24
N THR A 69 -9.61 19.21 -10.51
CA THR A 69 -10.58 20.26 -10.18
C THR A 69 -11.91 19.58 -9.85
N THR A 70 -12.94 20.35 -9.49
CA THR A 70 -14.26 19.78 -9.17
C THR A 70 -14.80 18.94 -10.32
N GLY A 71 -15.03 17.65 -10.08
CA GLY A 71 -15.55 16.70 -11.06
C GLY A 71 -14.54 16.27 -12.11
N ARG A 72 -13.24 16.44 -11.84
CA ARG A 72 -12.15 16.07 -12.75
C ARG A 72 -10.98 15.43 -12.01
N HIS A 73 -10.36 14.46 -12.67
CA HIS A 73 -9.13 13.83 -12.19
C HIS A 73 -8.00 13.91 -13.21
N GLN A 74 -6.79 13.86 -12.67
CA GLN A 74 -5.58 13.50 -13.40
C GLN A 74 -5.20 12.06 -13.09
N VAL A 75 -4.55 11.40 -14.05
CA VAL A 75 -4.00 10.06 -13.84
C VAL A 75 -2.53 10.17 -13.49
N HIS A 76 -2.16 9.56 -12.37
CA HIS A 76 -0.80 9.51 -11.86
C HIS A 76 -0.30 8.07 -11.80
N LEU A 77 1.02 7.94 -11.85
CA LEU A 77 1.75 6.70 -11.62
C LEU A 77 2.73 6.93 -10.48
N ALA A 78 2.69 6.04 -9.50
CA ALA A 78 3.67 5.93 -8.44
C ALA A 78 4.55 4.70 -8.69
N ALA A 79 5.85 4.82 -8.45
CA ALA A 79 6.80 3.71 -8.48
C ALA A 79 7.47 3.59 -7.12
N ARG A 80 7.39 2.40 -6.54
CA ARG A 80 8.06 2.01 -5.30
C ARG A 80 9.27 1.17 -5.65
N ALA A 81 10.45 1.67 -5.33
CA ALA A 81 11.71 0.95 -5.50
C ALA A 81 11.90 -0.15 -4.43
N ALA A 82 12.94 -0.97 -4.60
CA ALA A 82 13.28 -2.07 -3.70
C ALA A 82 13.51 -1.62 -2.24
N ASP A 83 14.07 -0.42 -2.05
CA ASP A 83 14.33 0.20 -0.76
C ASP A 83 13.09 0.83 -0.11
N GLY A 84 11.93 0.76 -0.77
CA GLY A 84 10.68 1.38 -0.32
C GLY A 84 10.54 2.85 -0.71
N THR A 85 11.50 3.43 -1.44
CA THR A 85 11.41 4.82 -1.92
C THR A 85 10.29 4.92 -2.96
N TRP A 86 9.41 5.89 -2.77
CA TRP A 86 8.33 6.20 -3.70
C TRP A 86 8.67 7.42 -4.57
N THR A 87 8.41 7.31 -5.88
CA THR A 87 8.43 8.42 -6.83
C THR A 87 7.08 8.50 -7.53
N THR A 88 6.65 9.70 -7.92
CA THR A 88 5.32 9.91 -8.53
C THR A 88 5.39 10.87 -9.69
N GLY A 89 4.46 10.72 -10.64
CA GLY A 89 4.27 11.65 -11.74
C GLY A 89 2.95 11.42 -12.47
N CYS A 90 2.42 12.48 -13.09
CA CYS A 90 1.22 12.38 -13.91
C CYS A 90 1.53 11.84 -15.31
N LEU A 91 0.56 11.14 -15.91
CA LEU A 91 0.58 10.81 -17.33
C LEU A 91 0.58 12.10 -18.14
N ARG A 92 1.44 12.17 -19.15
CA ARG A 92 1.65 13.38 -19.95
C ARG A 92 0.96 13.27 -21.30
N THR A 93 0.22 14.30 -21.69
CA THR A 93 -0.27 14.48 -23.05
C THR A 93 0.89 14.81 -23.99
N THR A 94 0.66 14.81 -25.29
CA THR A 94 1.65 15.24 -26.30
C THR A 94 2.11 16.69 -26.10
N ALA A 95 1.29 17.53 -25.47
CA ALA A 95 1.63 18.90 -25.10
C ALA A 95 2.42 19.01 -23.78
N GLY A 96 2.68 17.91 -23.08
CA GLY A 96 3.40 17.87 -21.80
C GLY A 96 2.56 18.22 -20.57
N ALA A 97 1.28 18.55 -20.74
CA ALA A 97 0.35 18.72 -19.62
C ALA A 97 -0.01 17.37 -18.99
N CYS A 98 -0.43 17.37 -17.72
CA CYS A 98 -1.03 16.19 -17.12
C CYS A 98 -2.33 15.83 -17.86
N ALA A 99 -2.54 14.54 -18.11
CA ALA A 99 -3.78 14.03 -18.67
C ALA A 99 -4.91 14.26 -17.65
N ASP A 100 -5.96 14.96 -18.08
CA ASP A 100 -7.02 15.48 -17.24
C ASP A 100 -8.39 15.13 -17.83
N PHE A 101 -9.23 14.48 -17.04
CA PHE A 101 -10.48 13.85 -17.50
C PHE A 101 -11.65 14.18 -16.57
N LEU A 102 -12.87 13.93 -17.03
CA LEU A 102 -14.07 14.01 -16.19
C LEU A 102 -14.12 12.81 -15.23
N ASP A 103 -14.55 13.07 -14.01
CA ASP A 103 -14.79 12.01 -13.05
C ASP A 103 -15.93 11.11 -13.49
N ASP A 104 -15.70 9.81 -13.35
CA ASP A 104 -16.73 8.80 -13.37
C ASP A 104 -16.41 7.77 -12.28
N ASN A 105 -17.23 7.79 -11.24
CA ASN A 105 -17.01 6.98 -10.05
C ASN A 105 -17.05 5.50 -10.41
N GLY A 106 -15.92 4.84 -10.18
CA GLY A 106 -15.78 3.42 -10.43
C GLY A 106 -15.63 3.01 -11.89
N HIS A 107 -15.81 3.88 -12.88
CA HIS A 107 -15.59 3.50 -14.29
C HIS A 107 -14.26 4.02 -14.84
N ASN A 108 -13.79 5.20 -14.44
CA ASN A 108 -12.64 5.85 -15.08
C ASN A 108 -11.27 5.55 -14.44
N GLN A 109 -11.09 4.40 -13.78
CA GLN A 109 -9.82 4.06 -13.12
C GLN A 109 -8.79 3.54 -14.13
N PRO A 110 -7.50 3.71 -13.85
CA PRO A 110 -6.46 3.28 -14.76
C PRO A 110 -6.17 1.78 -14.65
N SER A 111 -5.84 1.17 -15.79
CA SER A 111 -5.11 -0.10 -15.86
C SER A 111 -3.73 0.11 -16.44
N ILE A 112 -2.73 -0.56 -15.88
CA ILE A 112 -1.36 -0.54 -16.38
C ILE A 112 -0.80 -1.94 -16.62
N VAL A 113 0.19 -2.00 -17.51
CA VAL A 113 1.08 -3.15 -17.67
C VAL A 113 2.46 -2.65 -18.04
N VAL A 114 3.50 -3.38 -17.64
CA VAL A 114 4.87 -3.14 -18.11
C VAL A 114 5.25 -4.25 -19.09
N ASP A 115 5.69 -3.87 -20.28
CA ASP A 115 6.06 -4.83 -21.33
C ASP A 115 7.46 -5.42 -21.13
N GLY A 116 7.83 -6.40 -21.97
CA GLY A 116 9.15 -7.05 -21.90
C GLY A 116 10.34 -6.14 -22.25
N SER A 117 10.10 -4.92 -22.73
CA SER A 117 11.12 -3.89 -22.94
C SER A 117 11.17 -2.86 -21.81
N GLY A 118 10.36 -3.06 -20.75
CA GLY A 118 10.25 -2.16 -19.61
C GLY A 118 9.35 -0.96 -19.85
N ARG A 119 8.61 -0.89 -20.97
CA ARG A 119 7.71 0.25 -21.21
C ARG A 119 6.42 0.08 -20.43
N ILE A 120 5.95 1.16 -19.83
CA ILE A 120 4.65 1.20 -19.15
C ILE A 120 3.58 1.54 -20.18
N HIS A 121 2.53 0.75 -20.20
CA HIS A 121 1.31 0.94 -21.00
C HIS A 121 0.18 1.25 -20.04
N ALA A 122 -0.63 2.28 -20.34
CA ALA A 122 -1.75 2.67 -19.51
C ALA A 122 -3.02 2.86 -20.35
N PHE A 123 -4.12 2.27 -19.90
CA PHE A 123 -5.47 2.48 -20.39
C PHE A 123 -6.27 3.15 -19.29
N VAL A 124 -6.84 4.33 -19.55
CA VAL A 124 -7.29 5.21 -18.47
C VAL A 124 -8.57 5.92 -18.81
N SER A 125 -9.42 6.24 -17.82
CA SER A 125 -10.57 7.13 -18.00
C SER A 125 -11.48 6.76 -19.18
N MET A 126 -12.02 5.54 -19.16
CA MET A 126 -12.92 5.02 -20.19
C MET A 126 -14.18 4.39 -19.55
N HIS A 127 -15.32 4.93 -19.95
CA HIS A 127 -16.69 4.47 -19.79
C HIS A 127 -17.50 4.86 -21.04
N HIS A 128 -17.31 4.10 -22.13
CA HIS A 128 -17.90 4.36 -23.45
C HIS A 128 -17.25 5.50 -24.28
N GLU A 129 -16.08 5.98 -23.87
CA GLU A 129 -15.19 6.84 -24.67
C GLU A 129 -14.29 6.03 -25.63
N PRO A 130 -13.70 6.68 -26.65
CA PRO A 130 -12.57 6.12 -27.39
C PRO A 130 -11.40 5.73 -26.48
N TRP A 131 -10.49 4.91 -27.02
CA TRP A 131 -9.34 4.43 -26.28
C TRP A 131 -8.41 5.57 -25.86
N HIS A 132 -8.32 5.80 -24.55
CA HIS A 132 -7.31 6.68 -23.95
C HIS A 132 -6.11 5.85 -23.52
N TYR A 133 -5.13 5.77 -24.43
CA TYR A 133 -3.92 4.98 -24.27
C TYR A 133 -2.68 5.86 -24.14
N PHE A 134 -1.85 5.56 -23.14
CA PHE A 134 -0.56 6.17 -22.91
C PHE A 134 0.54 5.11 -22.87
N ARG A 135 1.74 5.49 -23.33
CA ARG A 135 2.94 4.66 -23.22
C ARG A 135 4.12 5.50 -22.76
N SER A 136 4.95 4.95 -21.88
CA SER A 136 6.24 5.57 -21.60
C SER A 136 7.12 5.62 -22.86
N THR A 137 7.90 6.70 -22.98
CA THR A 137 8.86 6.88 -24.09
C THR A 137 10.20 6.21 -23.80
N VAL A 138 10.50 5.99 -22.52
CA VAL A 138 11.67 5.28 -22.01
C VAL A 138 11.21 4.05 -21.22
N ALA A 139 12.12 3.08 -21.07
CA ALA A 139 11.90 1.97 -20.15
C ALA A 139 11.81 2.50 -18.72
N ALA A 140 10.93 1.91 -17.93
CA ALA A 140 10.89 2.10 -16.50
C ALA A 140 12.12 1.40 -15.90
N THR A 141 12.93 2.17 -15.20
CA THR A 141 14.11 1.70 -14.46
C THR A 141 13.74 1.32 -13.05
#